data_AF-A0AAN8XFZ7-F1
#
_entry.id   AF-A0AAN8XFZ7-F1
#
_cell.length_a   1.000
_cell.length_b   1.000
_cell.length_c   1.000
_cell.angle_alpha   90.00
_cell.angle_beta   90.00
_cell.angle_gamma   90.00
#
_symmetry.space_group_name_H-M   'P 1'
#
loop_
_entity.id
_entity.type
_entity.pdbx_description
1 polymer ?
#
loop_
_entity_poly.entity_id
_entity_poly.type
_entity_poly.pdbx_seq_one_letter_code
_entity_poly.pdbx_strand_id
1 'polypeptide(L)'
;METCSSEKRSIVGSLFVLPWALSYMVLPGIAYLIRTWQWLQVAFSVPALFLAAYFWILPESPRWLILNGRHQEALKILKKAAEMNNKPFPSENTMLKAMERVGEVEGDKSQTTSKSLSTRVTEVVQHYFALMKIPAFRKRILVCYFCWFGAGLVYYGVSLNATNLRWANF
;
A
#
# COMPACT_ATOMS: atom_id res chain seq x y z
N MET A 1 -1.93 8.10 1.51
CA MET A 1 -1.03 7.60 2.55
C MET A 1 -1.31 8.37 3.83
N GLU A 2 -1.70 7.67 4.88
CA GLU A 2 -2.19 8.27 6.12
C GLU A 2 -1.09 8.97 6.92
N THR A 3 0.18 8.63 6.68
CA THR A 3 1.35 9.11 7.43
C THR A 3 2.02 10.35 6.84
N CYS A 4 1.54 10.89 5.71
CA CYS A 4 2.23 11.97 5.00
C CYS A 4 1.31 13.15 4.66
N SER A 5 1.87 14.36 4.78
CA SER A 5 1.23 15.61 4.35
C SER A 5 0.83 15.56 2.87
N SER A 6 -0.24 16.28 2.49
CA SER A 6 -0.82 16.29 1.13
C SER A 6 0.20 16.58 0.04
N GLU A 7 1.15 17.48 0.33
CA GLU A 7 2.22 17.91 -0.57
C GLU A 7 3.24 16.80 -0.88
N LYS A 8 3.53 15.92 0.09
CA LYS A 8 4.53 14.86 -0.04
C LYS A 8 3.96 13.55 -0.61
N ARG A 9 2.65 13.49 -0.88
CA ARG A 9 1.98 12.24 -1.29
C ARG A 9 2.55 11.65 -2.59
N SER A 10 2.85 12.49 -3.57
CA SER A 10 3.43 12.04 -4.84
C SER A 10 4.84 11.47 -4.64
N ILE A 11 5.68 12.16 -3.86
CA ILE A 11 7.06 11.72 -3.57
C ILE A 11 7.07 10.39 -2.83
N VAL A 12 6.24 10.23 -1.82
CA VAL A 12 6.18 8.99 -1.04
C VAL A 12 5.57 7.86 -1.88
N GLY A 13 4.60 8.17 -2.74
CA GLY A 13 4.11 7.25 -3.76
C GLY A 13 5.21 6.77 -4.70
N SER A 14 6.02 7.68 -5.23
CA SER A 14 7.19 7.34 -6.06
C SER A 14 8.20 6.50 -5.29
N LEU A 15 8.49 6.83 -4.04
CA LEU A 15 9.42 6.07 -3.19
C LEU A 15 8.97 4.63 -2.98
N PHE A 16 7.66 4.35 -2.99
CA PHE A 16 7.15 2.98 -2.92
C PHE A 16 7.37 2.18 -4.22
N VAL A 17 7.40 2.86 -5.37
CA VAL A 17 7.57 2.22 -6.70
C VAL A 17 9.06 2.03 -7.04
N LEU A 18 9.96 2.89 -6.55
CA LEU A 18 11.39 2.81 -6.86
C LEU A 18 12.04 1.45 -6.55
N PRO A 19 11.80 0.82 -5.38
CA PRO A 19 12.36 -0.51 -5.09
C PRO A 19 11.96 -1.58 -6.11
N TRP A 20 10.75 -1.48 -6.66
CA TRP A 20 10.27 -2.38 -7.70
C TRP A 20 11.13 -2.23 -8.96
N ALA A 21 11.31 -1.01 -9.47
CA ALA A 21 12.16 -0.77 -10.64
C ALA A 21 13.62 -1.24 -10.42
N LEU A 22 14.20 -0.92 -9.25
CA LEU A 22 15.55 -1.34 -8.90
C LEU A 22 15.68 -2.87 -8.86
N SER A 23 14.70 -3.58 -8.31
CA SER A 23 14.72 -5.05 -8.28
C SER A 23 14.78 -5.65 -9.69
N TYR A 24 14.00 -5.13 -10.65
CA TYR A 24 14.02 -5.61 -12.04
C TYR A 24 15.34 -5.34 -12.75
N MET A 25 16.05 -4.26 -12.39
CA MET A 25 17.37 -3.94 -12.97
C MET A 25 18.49 -4.82 -12.40
N VAL A 26 18.41 -5.17 -11.11
CA VAL A 26 19.44 -5.96 -10.41
C VAL A 26 19.25 -7.47 -10.67
N LEU A 27 18.01 -7.91 -10.89
CA LEU A 27 17.63 -9.31 -11.13
C LEU A 27 18.53 -10.04 -12.14
N PRO A 28 18.81 -9.49 -13.34
CA PRO A 28 19.62 -10.17 -14.35
C PRO A 28 21.09 -10.32 -13.92
N GLY A 29 21.61 -9.34 -13.16
CA GLY A 29 22.97 -9.41 -12.61
C GLY A 29 23.12 -10.54 -11.60
N ILE A 30 22.14 -10.71 -10.71
CA ILE A 30 22.12 -11.82 -9.75
C ILE A 30 21.96 -13.16 -10.49
N ALA A 31 21.07 -13.23 -11.47
CA ALA A 31 20.85 -14.44 -12.28
C ALA A 31 22.08 -14.83 -13.12
N TYR A 32 22.90 -13.86 -13.53
CA TYR A 32 24.17 -14.14 -14.22
C TYR A 32 25.19 -14.80 -13.29
N LEU A 33 25.29 -14.33 -12.05
CA LEU A 33 26.23 -14.86 -11.04
C LEU A 33 25.77 -16.22 -10.49
N ILE A 34 24.47 -16.39 -10.28
CA ILE A 34 23.87 -17.61 -9.71
C ILE A 34 23.06 -18.33 -10.79
N ARG A 35 23.68 -19.31 -11.44
CA ARG A 35 23.04 -20.09 -12.52
C ARG A 35 22.06 -21.16 -12.03
N THR A 36 22.17 -21.58 -10.76
CA THR A 36 21.27 -22.59 -10.19
C THR A 36 20.02 -21.94 -9.61
N TRP A 37 18.85 -22.31 -10.13
CA TRP A 37 17.56 -21.72 -9.77
C TRP A 37 17.24 -21.82 -8.26
N GLN A 38 17.71 -22.86 -7.57
CA GLN A 38 17.50 -23.06 -6.13
C GLN A 38 18.18 -21.96 -5.30
N TRP A 39 19.44 -21.67 -5.59
CA TRP A 39 20.20 -20.62 -4.92
C TRP A 39 19.66 -19.23 -5.26
N LEU A 40 19.17 -19.04 -6.47
CA LEU A 40 18.49 -17.82 -6.89
C LEU A 40 17.19 -17.60 -6.08
N GLN A 41 16.40 -18.65 -5.86
CA GLN A 41 15.20 -18.59 -5.03
C GLN A 41 15.54 -18.25 -3.56
N VAL A 42 16.58 -18.86 -2.99
CA VAL A 42 17.05 -18.54 -1.64
C VAL A 42 17.49 -17.08 -1.55
N ALA A 43 18.20 -16.56 -2.55
CA ALA A 43 18.64 -15.16 -2.59
C ALA A 43 17.48 -14.17 -2.54
N PHE A 44 16.30 -14.52 -3.07
CA PHE A 44 15.08 -13.68 -2.96
C PHE A 44 14.31 -13.91 -1.67
N SER A 45 14.26 -15.15 -1.18
CA SER A 45 13.53 -15.47 0.05
C SER A 45 14.18 -14.85 1.29
N VAL A 46 15.51 -14.74 1.33
CA VAL A 46 16.22 -14.21 2.51
C VAL A 46 15.86 -12.75 2.81
N PRO A 47 15.94 -11.78 1.85
CA PRO A 47 15.45 -10.42 2.07
C PRO A 47 13.97 -10.35 2.44
N ALA A 48 13.13 -11.21 1.87
CA ALA A 48 11.71 -11.24 2.17
C ALA A 48 11.42 -11.62 3.63
N LEU A 49 12.22 -12.52 4.23
CA LEU A 49 12.11 -12.88 5.64
C LEU A 49 12.46 -11.71 6.56
N PHE A 50 13.46 -10.90 6.21
CA PHE A 50 13.78 -9.68 6.96
C PHE A 50 12.65 -8.64 6.85
N LEU A 51 12.01 -8.51 5.68
CA LEU A 51 10.82 -7.68 5.54
C LEU A 51 9.63 -8.22 6.34
N ALA A 52 9.45 -9.54 6.42
CA ALA A 52 8.43 -10.13 7.29
C ALA A 52 8.69 -9.82 8.76
N ALA A 53 9.96 -9.83 9.18
CA ALA A 53 10.34 -9.44 10.53
C ALA A 53 10.00 -7.97 10.86
N TYR A 54 10.03 -7.09 9.86
CA TYR A 54 9.65 -5.68 10.00
C TYR A 54 8.18 -5.49 10.43
N PHE A 55 7.29 -6.46 10.11
CA PHE A 55 5.89 -6.43 10.53
C PHE A 55 5.74 -6.40 12.06
N TRP A 56 6.61 -7.07 12.81
CA TRP A 56 6.55 -7.06 14.28
C TRP A 56 7.09 -5.78 14.92
N ILE A 57 7.87 -4.99 14.18
CA ILE A 57 8.51 -3.76 14.70
C ILE A 57 7.63 -2.53 14.41
N LEU A 58 6.86 -2.56 13.31
CA LEU A 58 6.07 -1.42 12.88
C LEU A 58 4.89 -1.19 13.83
N PRO A 59 4.76 0.01 14.43
CA PRO A 59 3.58 0.33 15.23
C PRO A 59 2.33 0.36 14.35
N GLU A 60 1.21 -0.08 14.90
CA GLU A 60 -0.09 -0.02 14.25
C GLU A 60 -0.47 1.42 13.85
N SER A 61 -1.32 1.56 12.81
CA SER A 61 -1.76 2.87 12.34
C SER A 61 -2.52 3.61 13.46
N PRO A 62 -2.11 4.85 13.84
CA PRO A 62 -2.82 5.65 14.84
C PRO A 62 -4.29 5.86 14.51
N ARG A 63 -4.63 5.97 13.21
CA ARG A 63 -6.01 6.13 12.76
C ARG A 63 -6.85 4.89 13.01
N TRP A 64 -6.31 3.72 12.70
CA TRP A 64 -6.99 2.43 12.96
C TRP A 64 -7.24 2.24 14.46
N LEU A 65 -6.27 2.62 15.31
CA LEU A 65 -6.43 2.59 16.77
C LEU A 65 -7.53 3.54 17.26
N ILE A 66 -7.62 4.75 16.69
CA ILE A 66 -8.71 5.71 17.01
C ILE A 66 -10.07 5.13 16.63
N LEU A 67 -10.20 4.55 15.44
CA LEU A 67 -11.45 3.96 14.95
C LEU A 67 -11.91 2.76 15.78
N ASN A 68 -10.98 2.02 16.37
CA ASN A 68 -11.27 0.87 17.23
C ASN A 68 -11.40 1.24 18.72
N GLY A 69 -11.49 2.53 19.06
CA GLY A 69 -11.62 2.99 20.44
C GLY A 69 -10.37 2.84 21.31
N ARG A 70 -9.23 2.44 20.73
CA ARG A 70 -7.92 2.29 21.42
C ARG A 70 -7.17 3.64 21.48
N HIS A 71 -7.82 4.67 22.01
CA HIS A 71 -7.32 6.05 21.99
C HIS A 71 -6.02 6.25 22.77
N GLN A 72 -5.83 5.53 23.88
CA GLN A 72 -4.61 5.61 24.70
C GLN A 72 -3.36 5.13 23.96
N GLU A 73 -3.49 4.09 23.13
CA GLU A 73 -2.38 3.58 22.33
C GLU A 73 -2.05 4.50 21.16
N ALA A 74 -3.09 5.03 20.49
CA ALA A 74 -2.93 6.03 19.45
C ALA A 74 -2.18 7.27 19.99
N LEU A 75 -2.51 7.72 21.20
CA LEU A 75 -1.86 8.85 21.86
C LEU A 75 -0.38 8.60 22.12
N LYS A 76 0.00 7.42 22.62
CA LYS A 76 1.41 7.04 22.83
C LYS A 76 2.21 7.09 21.52
N ILE A 77 1.66 6.54 20.43
CA ILE A 77 2.32 6.54 19.12
C ILE A 77 2.46 7.97 18.57
N LEU A 78 1.41 8.79 18.70
CA LEU A 78 1.42 10.18 18.24
C LEU A 78 2.37 11.07 19.06
N LYS A 79 2.48 10.83 20.37
CA LYS A 79 3.43 11.53 21.25
C LYS A 79 4.86 11.21 20.85
N LYS A 80 5.19 9.92 20.70
CA LYS A 80 6.50 9.48 20.19
C LYS A 80 6.81 10.06 18.81
N ALA A 81 5.83 10.11 17.91
CA ALA A 81 6.00 10.71 16.60
C ALA A 81 6.23 12.23 16.67
N ALA A 82 5.57 12.95 17.58
CA ALA A 82 5.77 14.38 17.78
C ALA A 82 7.17 14.70 18.36
N GLU A 83 7.63 13.90 19.32
CA GLU A 83 8.99 13.95 19.87
C GLU A 83 10.04 13.73 18.79
N MET A 84 9.90 12.67 17.97
CA MET A 84 10.80 12.40 16.85
C MET A 84 10.82 13.52 15.81
N ASN A 85 9.69 14.20 15.60
CA ASN A 85 9.57 15.30 14.64
C ASN A 85 9.88 16.68 15.27
N ASN A 86 10.30 16.74 16.54
CA ASN A 86 10.53 17.98 17.29
C ASN A 86 9.36 18.98 17.20
N LYS A 87 8.12 18.49 17.19
CA LYS A 87 6.92 19.33 17.13
C LYS A 87 6.27 19.48 18.50
N PRO A 88 5.72 20.67 18.82
CA PRO A 88 4.97 20.85 20.06
C PRO A 88 3.74 19.94 20.04
N PHE A 89 3.61 19.15 21.10
CA PHE A 89 2.49 18.26 21.28
C PHE A 89 1.40 18.95 22.12
N PRO A 90 0.15 19.07 21.63
CA PRO A 90 -0.94 19.67 22.40
C PRO A 90 -1.23 18.84 23.66
N SER A 91 -1.92 19.44 24.64
CA SER A 91 -2.25 18.76 25.89
C SER A 91 -3.00 17.44 25.65
N GLU A 92 -2.63 16.39 26.39
CA GLU A 92 -3.14 15.02 26.21
C GLU A 92 -4.69 14.99 26.23
N ASN A 93 -5.31 15.77 27.11
CA ASN A 93 -6.76 15.89 27.23
C ASN A 93 -7.44 16.52 25.99
N THR A 94 -6.76 17.44 25.31
CA THR A 94 -7.30 18.06 24.08
C THR A 94 -7.24 17.07 22.93
N MET A 95 -6.18 16.28 22.86
CA MET A 95 -5.99 15.29 21.80
C MET A 95 -6.91 14.09 21.96
N LEU A 96 -7.15 13.62 23.19
CA LEU A 96 -8.14 12.56 23.47
C LEU A 96 -9.55 12.99 23.05
N LYS A 97 -10.00 14.20 23.41
CA LYS A 97 -11.30 14.74 22.98
C LYS A 97 -11.41 14.85 21.45
N ALA A 98 -10.31 15.19 20.77
CA ALA A 98 -10.29 15.21 19.32
C ALA A 98 -10.41 13.80 18.71
N MET A 99 -9.75 12.81 19.30
CA MET A 99 -9.85 11.41 18.88
C MET A 99 -11.23 10.80 19.13
N GLU A 100 -11.85 11.11 20.27
CA GLU A 100 -13.21 10.67 20.61
C GLU A 100 -14.22 11.23 19.60
N ARG A 101 -14.15 12.52 19.26
CA ARG A 101 -15.00 13.12 18.21
C ARG A 101 -14.83 12.45 16.85
N VAL A 102 -13.60 12.09 16.47
CA VAL A 102 -13.33 11.38 15.21
C VAL A 102 -13.90 9.96 15.28
N GLY A 103 -13.71 9.27 16.40
CA GLY A 103 -14.26 7.95 16.68
C GLY A 103 -15.78 7.93 16.68
N GLU A 104 -16.46 8.96 17.19
CA GLU A 104 -17.92 9.08 17.16
C GLU A 104 -18.44 9.38 15.75
N VAL A 105 -17.85 10.32 15.02
CA VAL A 105 -18.30 10.70 13.67
C VAL A 105 -18.09 9.58 12.64
N GLU A 106 -16.99 8.83 12.74
CA GLU A 106 -16.74 7.66 11.88
C GLU A 106 -17.39 6.37 12.45
N GLY A 107 -17.60 6.32 13.77
CA GLY A 107 -18.29 5.26 14.49
C GLY A 107 -19.80 5.24 14.23
N ASP A 108 -20.45 6.39 14.10
CA ASP A 108 -21.88 6.48 13.75
C ASP A 108 -22.16 6.01 12.31
N LYS A 109 -21.20 6.25 11.40
CA LYS A 109 -21.19 5.63 10.06
C LYS A 109 -20.93 4.12 10.10
N SER A 110 -20.24 3.63 11.14
CA SER A 110 -19.85 2.23 11.28
C SER A 110 -20.78 1.40 12.18
N GLN A 111 -21.59 2.01 13.06
CA GLN A 111 -22.57 1.32 13.91
C GLN A 111 -23.85 0.95 13.15
N THR A 112 -24.09 1.53 11.97
CA THR A 112 -25.06 1.00 11.00
C THR A 112 -24.65 -0.39 10.45
N THR A 113 -23.46 -0.89 10.78
CA THR A 113 -22.82 -2.06 10.15
C THR A 113 -22.87 -3.35 10.98
N SER A 114 -23.95 -3.61 11.72
CA SER A 114 -24.37 -4.98 12.04
C SER A 114 -25.28 -5.51 10.91
N LYS A 115 -24.77 -5.49 9.67
CA LYS A 115 -25.48 -6.01 8.49
C LYS A 115 -24.76 -7.26 7.98
N SER A 116 -25.56 -8.25 7.59
CA SER A 116 -25.13 -9.52 6.99
C SER A 116 -24.08 -9.30 5.88
N LEU A 117 -23.14 -10.24 5.74
CA LEU A 117 -22.04 -10.20 4.76
C LEU A 117 -22.55 -9.93 3.33
N SER A 118 -23.75 -10.45 3.01
CA SER A 118 -24.48 -10.16 1.77
C SER A 118 -24.72 -8.66 1.58
N THR A 119 -25.23 -7.95 2.59
CA THR A 119 -25.58 -6.52 2.48
C THR A 119 -24.34 -5.64 2.31
N ARG A 120 -23.20 -6.02 2.92
CA ARG A 120 -21.91 -5.33 2.71
C ARG A 120 -21.43 -5.45 1.27
N VAL A 121 -21.54 -6.62 0.67
CA VAL A 121 -21.16 -6.83 -0.73
C VAL A 121 -22.04 -5.97 -1.65
N THR A 122 -23.35 -5.95 -1.42
CA THR A 122 -24.27 -5.13 -2.22
C THR A 122 -23.98 -3.64 -2.10
N GLU A 123 -23.70 -3.14 -0.90
CA GLU A 123 -23.33 -1.74 -0.66
C GLU A 123 -22.02 -1.36 -1.36
N VAL A 124 -21.00 -2.22 -1.32
CA VAL A 124 -19.73 -1.98 -2.03
C VAL A 124 -19.94 -1.94 -3.54
N VAL A 125 -20.71 -2.87 -4.09
CA VAL A 125 -21.03 -2.91 -5.52
C VAL A 125 -21.80 -1.65 -5.93
N GLN A 126 -22.81 -1.24 -5.15
CA GLN A 126 -23.56 -0.01 -5.40
C GLN A 126 -22.68 1.24 -5.34
N HIS A 127 -21.78 1.33 -4.35
CA HIS A 127 -20.80 2.42 -4.27
C HIS A 127 -19.84 2.43 -5.47
N TYR A 128 -19.38 1.26 -5.92
CA TYR A 128 -18.54 1.17 -7.10
C TYR A 128 -19.25 1.66 -8.37
N PHE A 129 -20.51 1.26 -8.56
CA PHE A 129 -21.33 1.77 -9.66
C PHE A 129 -21.66 3.26 -9.53
N ALA A 130 -21.81 3.78 -8.31
CA ALA A 130 -21.99 5.21 -8.07
C ALA A 130 -20.71 6.00 -8.40
N LEU A 131 -19.53 5.50 -8.05
CA LEU A 131 -18.24 6.08 -8.42
C LEU A 131 -18.04 6.07 -9.95
N MET A 132 -18.47 5.00 -10.62
CA MET A 132 -18.50 4.91 -12.07
C MET A 132 -19.41 5.96 -12.71
N LYS A 133 -20.38 6.56 -12.00
CA LYS A 133 -21.17 7.67 -12.56
C LYS A 133 -20.37 8.97 -12.68
N ILE A 134 -19.26 9.13 -11.94
CA ILE A 134 -18.45 10.36 -11.97
C ILE A 134 -17.54 10.37 -13.21
N PRO A 135 -17.70 11.32 -14.16
CA PRO A 135 -17.01 11.28 -15.45
C PRO A 135 -15.48 11.43 -15.33
N ALA A 136 -15.00 12.15 -14.32
CA ALA A 136 -13.56 12.32 -14.07
C ALA A 136 -12.86 11.02 -13.66
N PHE A 137 -13.54 10.16 -12.88
CA PHE A 137 -12.99 8.88 -12.46
C PHE A 137 -12.93 7.87 -13.61
N ARG A 138 -13.97 7.83 -14.46
CA ARG A 138 -14.00 6.93 -15.64
C ARG A 138 -12.79 7.13 -16.55
N LYS A 139 -12.46 8.39 -16.88
CA LYS A 139 -11.32 8.70 -17.76
C LYS A 139 -10.01 8.22 -17.15
N ARG A 140 -9.79 8.45 -15.85
CA ARG A 140 -8.58 8.00 -15.14
C ARG A 140 -8.46 6.48 -15.11
N ILE A 141 -9.57 5.79 -14.84
CA ILE A 141 -9.65 4.33 -14.82
C ILE A 141 -9.35 3.75 -16.20
N LEU A 142 -9.97 4.26 -17.26
CA LEU A 142 -9.74 3.81 -18.63
C LEU A 142 -8.29 3.99 -19.06
N VAL A 143 -7.69 5.16 -18.77
CA VAL A 143 -6.28 5.42 -19.07
C VAL A 143 -5.39 4.44 -18.29
N CYS A 144 -5.64 4.21 -17.00
CA CYS A 144 -4.87 3.26 -16.20
C CYS A 144 -4.95 1.83 -16.77
N TYR A 145 -6.14 1.35 -17.11
CA TYR A 145 -6.31 0.02 -17.70
C TYR A 145 -5.68 -0.10 -19.08
N PHE A 146 -5.74 0.94 -19.90
CA PHE A 146 -5.06 0.97 -21.19
C PHE A 146 -3.54 0.91 -21.04
N CYS A 147 -2.96 1.69 -20.11
CA CYS A 147 -1.55 1.63 -19.78
C CYS A 147 -1.14 0.24 -19.26
N TRP A 148 -1.94 -0.36 -18.37
CA TRP A 148 -1.70 -1.71 -17.87
C TRP A 148 -1.80 -2.78 -18.96
N PHE A 149 -2.75 -2.64 -19.88
CA PHE A 149 -2.89 -3.53 -21.03
C PHE A 149 -1.66 -3.46 -21.93
N GLY A 150 -1.20 -2.25 -22.27
CA GLY A 150 0.02 -2.06 -23.05
C GLY A 150 1.26 -2.64 -22.36
N ALA A 151 1.43 -2.37 -21.06
CA ALA A 151 2.52 -2.92 -20.27
C ALA A 151 2.49 -4.45 -20.21
N GLY A 152 1.29 -5.04 -20.03
CA GLY A 152 1.10 -6.49 -20.04
C GLY A 152 1.42 -7.11 -21.39
N LEU A 153 0.95 -6.50 -22.49
CA LEU A 153 1.22 -6.96 -23.85
C LEU A 153 2.73 -6.98 -24.14
N VAL A 154 3.45 -5.93 -23.76
CA VAL A 154 4.92 -5.88 -23.91
C VAL A 154 5.60 -6.93 -23.04
N TYR A 155 5.22 -7.03 -21.76
CA TYR A 155 5.84 -7.99 -20.82
C TYR A 155 5.67 -9.44 -21.27
N TYR A 156 4.44 -9.84 -21.59
CA TYR A 156 4.16 -11.20 -22.07
C TYR A 156 4.67 -11.42 -23.48
N GLY A 157 4.62 -10.41 -24.35
CA GLY A 157 5.20 -10.48 -25.69
C GLY A 157 6.70 -10.78 -25.65
N VAL A 158 7.47 -10.07 -24.81
CA VAL A 158 8.90 -10.34 -24.62
C VAL A 158 9.12 -11.67 -23.94
N SER A 159 8.38 -11.99 -22.87
CA SER A 159 8.57 -13.23 -22.10
C SER A 159 8.27 -14.49 -22.91
N LEU A 160 7.20 -14.48 -23.71
CA LEU A 160 6.83 -15.61 -24.57
C LEU A 160 7.76 -15.73 -25.78
N ASN A 161 8.29 -14.61 -26.28
CA ASN A 161 9.25 -14.61 -27.39
C ASN A 161 10.70 -14.79 -26.92
N ALA A 162 10.96 -14.82 -25.61
CA ALA A 162 12.30 -15.00 -25.03
C ALA A 162 12.93 -16.34 -25.43
N THR A 163 12.12 -17.38 -25.64
CA THR A 163 12.59 -18.68 -26.14
C THR A 163 13.04 -18.63 -27.60
N ASN A 164 12.42 -17.77 -28.41
CA ASN A 164 12.78 -17.56 -29.82
C ASN A 164 13.95 -16.56 -29.98
N LEU A 165 14.27 -15.81 -28.93
CA LEU A 165 15.48 -14.98 -28.83
C LEU A 165 16.74 -15.81 -28.49
N ARG A 166 16.66 -17.15 -28.51
CA ARG A 166 17.86 -17.99 -28.62
C ARG A 166 18.58 -17.63 -29.91
N TRP A 167 19.56 -16.76 -29.79
CA TRP A 167 20.54 -16.48 -30.83
C TRP A 167 21.08 -17.81 -31.32
N ALA A 168 20.85 -18.09 -32.60
CA ALA A 168 21.42 -19.22 -33.29
C ALA A 168 22.94 -19.23 -33.06
N ASN A 169 23.46 -20.39 -32.66
CA ASN A 169 24.87 -20.76 -32.50
C ASN A 169 25.58 -20.19 -31.25
N PHE A 170 25.49 -20.92 -30.13
CA PHE A 170 26.61 -21.63 -29.48
C PHE A 170 26.04 -22.70 -28.53
#